data_AF-A0A8H5C405-F1
#
_entry.id   AF-A0A8H5C405-F1
#
_cell.length_a   1.000
_cell.length_b   1.000
_cell.length_c   1.000
_cell.angle_alpha   90.00
_cell.angle_beta   90.00
_cell.angle_gamma   90.00
#
_symmetry.space_group_name_H-M   'P 1'
#
loop_
_entity.id
_entity.type
_entity.pdbx_description
1 polymer ?
#
loop_
_entity_poly.entity_id
_entity_poly.type
_entity_poly.pdbx_seq_one_letter_code
_entity_poly.pdbx_strand_id
1 'polypeptide(L)'
;MSEGGTPSISYLLDSNTPPKAVEIPVVEARICDLIGKITELRKLEVEVTVELERHQSILSPVRRVPRGALGHVFTFLHPYEEGEKVRNAAGRKDFLRLSLVCKLWRDATLVTHELWTGL
;
A
#
# COMPACT_ATOMS: atom_id res chain seq x y z
N MET A 1 32.24 -49.68 7.12
CA MET A 1 32.03 -48.23 7.13
C MET A 1 30.58 -48.01 6.76
N SER A 2 29.70 -47.88 7.76
CA SER A 2 28.25 -47.80 7.55
C SER A 2 27.85 -46.35 7.33
N GLU A 3 27.28 -46.06 6.17
CA GLU A 3 26.70 -44.77 5.83
C GLU A 3 25.50 -44.50 6.75
N GLY A 4 25.61 -43.47 7.59
CA GLY A 4 24.52 -42.96 8.41
C GLY A 4 23.50 -42.25 7.53
N GLY A 5 22.57 -43.01 6.95
CA GLY A 5 21.43 -42.47 6.24
C GLY A 5 20.61 -41.59 7.19
N THR A 6 20.49 -40.30 6.88
CA THR A 6 19.61 -39.39 7.62
C THR A 6 18.19 -39.96 7.62
N PRO A 7 17.56 -40.17 8.79
CA PRO A 7 16.23 -40.75 8.86
C PRO A 7 15.25 -39.85 8.11
N SER A 8 14.54 -40.43 7.15
CA SER A 8 13.47 -39.73 6.44
C SER A 8 12.35 -39.41 7.41
N ILE A 9 12.07 -38.12 7.63
CA ILE A 9 11.00 -37.63 8.50
C ILE A 9 9.64 -37.57 7.79
N SER A 10 9.54 -37.99 6.53
CA SER A 10 8.29 -37.92 5.75
C SER A 10 7.12 -38.65 6.43
N TYR A 11 7.39 -39.78 7.10
CA TYR A 11 6.36 -40.53 7.81
C TYR A 11 5.72 -39.76 8.98
N LEU A 12 6.41 -38.75 9.54
CA LEU A 12 5.87 -37.88 10.59
C LEU A 12 4.83 -36.90 10.04
N LEU A 13 4.82 -36.65 8.73
CA LEU A 13 3.84 -35.78 8.08
C LEU A 13 2.55 -36.55 7.71
N ASP A 14 2.68 -37.86 7.50
CA ASP A 14 1.58 -38.73 7.07
C ASP A 14 1.02 -39.61 8.22
N SER A 15 1.55 -39.49 9.43
CA SER A 15 1.09 -40.25 10.61
C SER A 15 1.07 -39.39 11.87
N ASN A 16 0.18 -39.72 12.83
CA ASN A 16 0.16 -39.11 14.16
C ASN A 16 1.21 -39.72 15.11
N THR A 17 2.28 -40.33 14.57
CA THR A 17 3.34 -40.93 15.39
C THR A 17 4.18 -39.81 16.00
N PRO A 18 4.42 -39.81 17.33
CA PRO A 18 5.26 -38.80 17.95
C PRO A 18 6.70 -38.89 17.42
N PRO A 19 7.37 -37.74 17.15
CA PRO A 19 8.75 -37.73 16.69
C PRO A 19 9.70 -38.26 17.77
N LYS A 20 10.71 -39.01 17.34
CA LYS A 20 11.81 -39.47 18.20
C LYS A 20 12.70 -38.28 18.55
N ALA A 21 13.41 -38.38 19.67
CA ALA A 21 14.33 -37.34 20.12
C ALA A 21 15.38 -36.93 19.07
N VAL A 22 15.80 -37.84 18.19
CA VAL A 22 16.75 -37.56 17.10
C VAL A 22 16.13 -36.86 15.89
N GLU A 23 14.81 -36.91 15.74
CA GLU A 23 14.07 -36.30 14.62
C GLU A 23 13.67 -34.85 14.95
N ILE A 24 13.48 -34.53 16.24
CA ILE A 24 13.10 -33.19 16.70
C ILE A 24 14.05 -32.10 16.15
N PRO A 25 15.40 -32.19 16.30
CA PRO A 25 16.30 -31.17 15.79
C PRO A 25 16.27 -31.04 14.26
N VAL A 26 15.99 -32.14 13.54
CA VAL A 26 15.87 -32.14 12.08
C VAL A 26 14.62 -31.38 11.65
N VAL A 27 13.50 -31.61 12.33
CA VAL A 27 12.24 -30.88 12.09
C VAL A 27 12.40 -29.41 12.47
N GLU A 28 13.01 -29.10 13.62
CA GLU A 28 13.27 -27.73 14.06
C GLU A 28 14.16 -26.97 13.07
N ALA A 29 15.25 -27.58 12.60
CA ALA A 29 16.12 -26.98 11.57
C ALA A 29 15.32 -26.69 10.30
N ARG A 30 14.47 -27.63 9.87
CA ARG A 30 13.62 -27.43 8.69
C ARG A 30 12.59 -26.32 8.88
N ILE A 31 12.01 -26.20 10.07
CA ILE A 31 11.11 -25.09 10.42
C ILE A 31 11.86 -23.76 10.34
N CYS A 32 13.04 -23.68 10.93
CA CYS A 32 13.89 -22.48 10.88
C CYS A 32 14.23 -22.09 9.43
N ASP A 33 14.62 -23.04 8.58
CA ASP A 33 14.90 -22.81 7.17
C ASP A 33 13.67 -22.24 6.43
N LEU A 34 12.50 -22.83 6.66
CA LEU A 34 11.26 -22.41 6.02
C LEU A 34 10.82 -21.02 6.49
N ILE A 35 10.98 -20.71 7.79
CA ILE A 35 10.72 -19.37 8.34
C ILE A 35 11.67 -18.35 7.70
N GLY A 36 12.95 -18.68 7.56
CA GLY A 36 13.93 -17.85 6.86
C GLY A 36 13.49 -17.55 5.43
N LYS A 37 13.11 -18.59 4.67
CA LYS A 37 12.64 -18.44 3.28
C LYS A 37 11.36 -17.61 3.17
N ILE A 38 10.40 -17.78 4.08
CA ILE A 38 9.18 -16.94 4.13
C ILE A 38 9.55 -15.48 4.36
N THR A 39 10.51 -15.22 5.24
CA THR A 39 10.96 -13.87 5.58
C THR A 39 11.63 -13.19 4.38
N GLU A 40 12.50 -13.90 3.67
CA GLU A 40 13.14 -13.41 2.44
C GLU A 40 12.12 -13.12 1.34
N LEU A 41 11.18 -14.04 1.09
CA LEU A 41 10.16 -13.86 0.07
C LEU A 41 9.26 -12.66 0.35
N ARG A 42 8.85 -12.46 1.61
CA ARG A 42 8.06 -11.27 2.00
C ARG A 42 8.84 -9.97 1.80
N LYS A 43 10.15 -9.96 2.06
CA LYS A 43 10.98 -8.80 1.79
C LYS A 43 10.99 -8.47 0.30
N LEU A 44 11.15 -9.49 -0.55
CA LEU A 44 11.13 -9.33 -2.00
C LEU A 44 9.75 -8.87 -2.51
N GLU A 45 8.67 -9.41 -1.96
CA GLU A 45 7.30 -9.00 -2.28
C GLU A 45 7.09 -7.51 -2.03
N VAL A 46 7.52 -7.01 -0.87
CA VAL A 46 7.44 -5.58 -0.52
C VAL A 46 8.26 -4.74 -1.50
N GLU A 47 9.48 -5.15 -1.81
CA GLU A 47 10.36 -4.41 -2.74
C GLU A 47 9.75 -4.28 -4.14
N VAL A 48 9.29 -5.39 -4.70
CA VAL A 48 8.66 -5.41 -6.03
C VAL A 48 7.35 -4.63 -6.05
N THR A 49 6.57 -4.69 -4.96
CA THR A 49 5.31 -3.93 -4.85
C THR A 49 5.58 -2.43 -4.84
N VAL A 50 6.56 -1.97 -4.07
CA VAL A 50 6.97 -0.55 -4.03
C VAL A 50 7.42 -0.08 -5.42
N GLU A 51 8.20 -0.90 -6.13
CA GLU A 51 8.63 -0.57 -7.49
C GLU A 51 7.44 -0.49 -8.46
N LEU A 52 6.49 -1.43 -8.38
CA LEU A 52 5.27 -1.42 -9.18
C LEU A 52 4.45 -0.15 -8.93
N GLU A 53 4.20 0.19 -7.67
CA GLU A 53 3.45 1.39 -7.28
C GLU A 53 4.14 2.65 -7.80
N ARG A 54 5.46 2.72 -7.75
CA ARG A 54 6.22 3.86 -8.27
C ARG A 54 5.98 4.03 -9.78
N HIS A 55 6.02 2.96 -10.55
CA HIS A 55 5.77 3.01 -11.99
C HIS A 55 4.31 3.32 -12.32
N GLN A 56 3.36 2.71 -11.60
CA GLN A 56 1.93 3.01 -11.73
C GLN A 56 1.64 4.48 -11.41
N SER A 57 2.32 5.05 -10.42
CA SER A 57 2.16 6.46 -10.05
C SER A 57 2.55 7.41 -11.19
N ILE A 58 3.53 7.04 -12.03
CA ILE A 58 3.94 7.81 -13.22
C ILE A 58 2.84 7.80 -14.26
N LEU A 59 2.19 6.65 -14.46
CA LEU A 59 1.10 6.47 -15.42
C LEU A 59 -0.27 6.87 -14.87
N SER A 60 -0.32 7.32 -13.61
CA SER A 60 -1.55 7.72 -12.92
C SER A 60 -2.36 8.69 -13.79
N PRO A 61 -3.65 8.39 -14.05
CA PRO A 61 -4.53 9.25 -14.83
C PRO A 61 -4.54 10.68 -14.30
N VAL A 62 -4.43 10.88 -12.98
CA VAL A 62 -4.45 12.21 -12.34
C VAL A 62 -3.36 13.14 -12.86
N ARG A 63 -2.22 12.60 -13.30
CA ARG A 63 -1.11 13.40 -13.87
C ARG A 63 -1.40 13.90 -15.30
N ARG A 64 -2.41 13.33 -15.97
CA ARG A 64 -2.84 13.68 -17.32
C ARG A 64 -4.14 14.49 -17.34
N VAL A 65 -4.79 14.66 -16.19
CA VAL A 65 -6.02 15.47 -16.09
C VAL A 65 -5.66 16.95 -16.28
N PRO A 66 -6.34 17.66 -17.21
CA PRO A 66 -6.18 19.10 -17.34
C PRO A 66 -6.50 19.83 -16.02
N ARG A 67 -5.73 20.86 -15.70
CA ARG A 67 -5.87 21.61 -14.43
C ARG A 67 -7.31 22.09 -14.17
N GLY A 68 -8.00 22.59 -15.19
CA GLY A 68 -9.39 23.03 -15.07
C GLY A 68 -10.36 21.88 -14.76
N ALA A 69 -10.18 20.72 -15.39
CA ALA A 69 -10.99 19.53 -15.10
C ALA A 69 -10.73 19.02 -13.67
N LEU A 70 -9.48 19.00 -13.23
CA LEU A 70 -9.12 18.62 -11.86
C LEU A 70 -9.70 19.60 -10.83
N GLY A 71 -9.67 20.89 -11.16
CA GLY A 71 -10.29 21.96 -10.38
C GLY A 71 -11.80 21.82 -10.24
N HIS A 72 -12.50 21.54 -11.34
CA HIS A 72 -13.93 21.21 -11.28
C HIS A 72 -14.21 19.94 -10.48
N VAL A 73 -13.34 18.93 -10.49
CA VAL A 73 -13.50 17.78 -9.57
C VAL A 73 -13.46 18.24 -8.11
N PHE A 74 -12.61 19.22 -7.77
CA PHE A 74 -12.51 19.72 -6.40
C PHE A 74 -13.78 20.44 -5.93
N THR A 75 -14.57 21.04 -6.82
CA THR A 75 -15.84 21.68 -6.43
C THR A 75 -16.87 20.66 -5.93
N PHE A 76 -16.78 19.38 -6.35
CA PHE A 76 -17.64 18.29 -5.87
C PHE A 76 -17.19 17.67 -4.54
N LEU A 77 -15.99 18.02 -4.03
CA LEU A 77 -15.48 17.44 -2.76
C LEU A 77 -16.16 18.01 -1.51
N HIS A 78 -17.11 18.92 -1.66
CA HIS A 78 -18.00 19.33 -0.59
C HIS A 78 -19.46 19.05 -0.99
N PRO A 79 -20.26 18.41 -0.12
CA PRO A 79 -21.68 18.31 -0.35
C PRO A 79 -22.25 19.73 -0.39
N TYR A 80 -22.88 20.07 -1.52
CA TYR A 80 -23.75 21.22 -1.71
C TYR A 80 -24.98 21.07 -0.78
N GLU A 81 -24.78 21.09 0.54
CA GLU A 81 -25.84 21.55 1.43
C GLU A 81 -25.81 23.07 1.32
N GLU A 82 -26.64 23.55 0.38
CA GLU A 82 -27.12 24.93 0.18
C GLU A 82 -26.21 26.02 0.77
N GLY A 83 -25.24 26.47 -0.03
CA GLY A 83 -24.66 27.82 0.06
C GLY A 83 -23.83 28.19 1.30
N GLU A 84 -23.87 27.44 2.39
CA GLU A 84 -23.26 27.86 3.67
C GLU A 84 -21.87 27.27 3.92
N LYS A 85 -21.57 26.06 3.45
CA LYS A 85 -20.30 25.37 3.81
C LYS A 85 -19.06 25.86 3.05
N VAL A 86 -19.20 26.30 1.80
CA VAL A 86 -18.08 26.90 1.04
C VAL A 86 -17.64 28.24 1.67
N ARG A 87 -18.55 28.90 2.41
CA ARG A 87 -18.32 30.18 3.08
C ARG A 87 -17.77 30.06 4.51
N ASN A 88 -17.72 28.86 5.08
CA ASN A 88 -17.25 28.68 6.46
C ASN A 88 -15.73 28.45 6.51
N ALA A 89 -15.12 28.73 7.66
CA ALA A 89 -13.68 28.57 7.85
C ALA A 89 -13.17 27.13 7.70
N ALA A 90 -14.05 26.12 7.79
CA ALA A 90 -13.69 24.72 7.64
C ALA A 90 -13.54 24.32 6.16
N GLY A 91 -14.49 24.70 5.29
CA GLY A 91 -14.40 24.46 3.84
C GLY A 91 -13.17 25.10 3.22
N ARG A 92 -12.81 26.32 3.68
CA ARG A 92 -11.55 26.99 3.27
C ARG A 92 -10.30 26.19 3.64
N LYS A 93 -10.28 25.54 4.81
CA LYS A 93 -9.14 24.70 5.22
C LYS A 93 -9.01 23.46 4.34
N ASP A 94 -10.12 22.92 3.86
CA ASP A 94 -10.10 21.74 3.01
C ASP A 94 -9.58 22.05 1.60
N PHE A 95 -9.96 23.19 1.00
CA PHE A 95 -9.35 23.63 -0.27
C PHE A 95 -7.86 23.96 -0.12
N LEU A 96 -7.45 24.57 1.00
CA LEU A 96 -6.04 24.76 1.31
C LEU A 96 -5.31 23.42 1.42
N ARG A 97 -5.89 22.39 2.06
CA ARG A 97 -5.31 21.04 2.13
C ARG A 97 -5.11 20.43 0.75
N LEU A 98 -6.05 20.62 -0.19
CA LEU A 98 -5.88 20.15 -1.58
C LEU A 98 -4.64 20.79 -2.23
N SER A 99 -4.41 22.09 -1.99
CA SER A 99 -3.25 22.81 -2.52
C SER A 99 -1.89 22.34 -1.94
N LEU A 100 -1.92 21.56 -0.87
CA LEU A 100 -0.74 20.99 -0.21
C LEU A 100 -0.39 19.57 -0.69
N VAL A 101 -1.25 18.92 -1.49
CA VAL A 101 -1.02 17.56 -1.99
C VAL A 101 0.16 17.50 -2.95
N CYS A 102 0.14 18.34 -4.00
CA CYS A 102 1.25 18.47 -4.94
C CYS A 102 1.14 19.76 -5.76
N LYS A 103 2.16 20.06 -6.59
CA LYS A 103 2.16 21.23 -7.48
C LYS A 103 0.97 21.24 -8.45
N LEU A 104 0.61 20.09 -9.03
CA LEU A 104 -0.52 20.01 -9.95
C LEU A 104 -1.85 20.37 -9.27
N TRP A 105 -2.07 19.87 -8.05
CA TRP A 105 -3.28 20.14 -7.28
C TRP A 105 -3.31 21.60 -6.84
N ARG A 106 -2.18 22.17 -6.42
CA ARG A 106 -2.05 23.60 -6.15
C ARG A 106 -2.42 24.44 -7.37
N ASP A 107 -1.82 24.16 -8.53
CA ASP A 107 -2.10 24.89 -9.75
C ASP A 107 -3.59 24.78 -10.14
N ALA A 108 -4.19 23.59 -10.01
CA ALA A 108 -5.61 23.36 -10.26
C ALA A 108 -6.52 24.14 -9.28
N THR A 109 -6.16 24.18 -7.99
CA THR A 109 -6.90 24.99 -7.01
C THR A 109 -6.84 26.47 -7.34
N LEU A 110 -5.66 27.02 -7.70
CA LEU A 110 -5.49 28.44 -7.99
C LEU A 110 -6.20 28.90 -9.26
N VAL A 111 -6.28 28.05 -10.28
CA VAL A 111 -6.93 28.37 -11.56
C VAL A 111 -8.47 28.31 -11.46
N THR A 112 -9.01 27.62 -10.46
CA THR A 112 -10.46 27.40 -10.33
C THR A 112 -11.07 28.44 -9.40
N HIS A 113 -11.48 29.57 -9.98
CA HIS A 113 -12.05 30.71 -9.26
C HIS A 113 -13.24 30.34 -8.34
N GLU A 114 -14.06 29.37 -8.74
CA GLU A 114 -15.22 28.85 -7.97
C GLU A 114 -14.85 28.34 -6.57
N LEU A 115 -13.60 27.89 -6.38
CA LEU A 115 -13.10 27.45 -5.06
C LEU A 115 -12.79 28.63 -4.12
N TRP A 116 -12.70 29.83 -4.68
CA TRP A 116 -12.33 31.08 -3.98
C TRP A 116 -13.45 32.11 -3.96
N THR A 117 -14.54 31.89 -4.71
CA THR A 117 -15.71 32.75 -4.68
C THR A 117 -16.37 32.66 -3.30
N GLY A 118 -16.23 33.71 -2.49
CA GLY A 118 -16.66 33.75 -1.09
C GLY A 118 -15.53 34.02 -0.08
N LEU A 119 -14.29 34.22 -0.54
CA LEU A 119 -13.24 34.90 0.21
C LEU A 119 -13.57 36.37 0.49
#